data_AF-A0A7C1U026-F1
#
_entry.id   AF-A0A7C1U026-F1
#
_cell.length_a   1.000
_cell.length_b   1.000
_cell.length_c   1.000
_cell.angle_alpha   90.00
_cell.angle_beta   90.00
_cell.angle_gamma   90.00
#
_symmetry.space_group_name_H-M   'P 1'
#
loop_
_entity.id
_entity.type
_entity.pdbx_description
1 polymer ?
#
loop_
_entity_poly.entity_id
_entity_poly.type
_entity_poly.pdbx_seq_one_letter_code
_entity_poly.pdbx_strand_id
1 'polypeptide(L)'
;MEAERLLILAGGYGYLALALSALSHRFRPWLGRALGLLSAVLAAAITLRWQRLGHGPFINLYEILLSNLFSLGGLYLLIRTWRPQVRIADPVVAGVLGLLGLWLVEVPALDSHLP
;
A
#
# COMPACT_ATOMS: atom_id res chain seq x y z
N MET A 1 -17.81 6.89 -2.96
CA MET A 1 -16.69 7.86 -2.86
C MET A 1 -16.09 7.88 -1.47
N GLU A 2 -16.87 7.98 -0.38
CA GLU A 2 -16.32 7.97 0.99
C GLU A 2 -15.58 6.67 1.35
N ALA A 3 -16.16 5.50 1.04
CA ALA A 3 -15.53 4.21 1.33
C ALA A 3 -14.17 4.04 0.63
N GLU A 4 -14.07 4.39 -0.66
CA GLU A 4 -12.81 4.39 -1.43
C GLU A 4 -11.76 5.27 -0.72
N ARG A 5 -12.13 6.52 -0.39
CA ARG A 5 -11.24 7.45 0.28
C ARG A 5 -10.76 6.93 1.64
N LEU A 6 -11.66 6.35 2.44
CA LEU A 6 -11.32 5.77 3.74
C LEU A 6 -10.34 4.60 3.60
N LEU A 7 -10.53 3.72 2.62
CA LEU A 7 -9.61 2.60 2.38
C LEU A 7 -8.23 3.09 1.93
N ILE A 8 -8.17 4.13 1.10
CA ILE A 8 -6.88 4.69 0.65
C ILE A 8 -6.14 5.36 1.80
N LEU A 9 -6.83 6.17 2.62
CA LEU A 9 -6.23 6.77 3.82
C LEU A 9 -5.78 5.70 4.81
N ALA A 10 -6.61 4.67 5.05
CA ALA A 10 -6.28 3.55 5.93
C ALA A 10 -5.05 2.77 5.43
N GLY A 11 -4.95 2.52 4.12
CA GLY A 11 -3.79 1.88 3.51
C GLY A 11 -2.54 2.76 3.60
N GLY A 12 -2.62 4.03 3.17
CA GLY A 12 -1.50 4.98 3.19
C GLY A 12 -0.92 5.21 4.58
N TYR A 13 -1.75 5.62 5.54
CA TYR A 13 -1.32 5.80 6.93
C TYR A 13 -0.97 4.47 7.61
N GLY A 14 -1.60 3.37 7.22
CA GLY A 14 -1.28 2.04 7.72
C GLY A 14 0.14 1.61 7.34
N TYR A 15 0.59 1.88 6.11
CA TYR A 15 1.98 1.64 5.71
C TYR A 15 2.97 2.55 6.43
N LEU A 16 2.60 3.81 6.70
CA LEU A 16 3.41 4.69 7.53
C LEU A 16 3.55 4.15 8.96
N ALA A 17 2.45 3.70 9.57
CA ALA A 17 2.47 3.09 10.90
C ALA A 17 3.30 1.79 10.93
N LEU A 18 3.23 0.98 9.86
CA LEU A 18 4.05 -0.20 9.68
C LEU A 18 5.55 0.15 9.65
N ALA A 19 5.93 1.20 8.91
CA ALA A 19 7.31 1.67 8.81
C ALA A 19 7.87 2.06 10.19
N LEU A 20 7.11 2.86 10.95
CA LEU A 20 7.50 3.28 12.31
C LEU A 20 7.59 2.07 13.26
N SER A 21 6.68 1.12 13.12
CA SER A 21 6.64 -0.08 13.96
C SER A 21 7.74 -1.09 13.61
N ALA A 22 8.25 -1.09 12.38
CA ALA A 22 9.30 -2.02 11.93
C ALA A 22 10.65 -1.80 12.64
N LEU A 23 10.86 -0.61 13.22
CA LEU A 23 12.02 -0.30 14.07
C LEU A 23 11.95 -1.00 15.45
N SER A 24 10.77 -1.47 15.85
CA SER A 24 10.54 -2.11 17.15
C SER A 24 10.54 -3.63 17.02
N HIS A 25 11.46 -4.31 17.71
CA HIS A 25 11.54 -5.78 17.74
C HIS A 25 10.22 -6.45 18.16
N ARG A 26 9.43 -5.79 19.02
CA ARG A 26 8.11 -6.24 19.48
C ARG A 26 7.10 -6.48 18.35
N PHE A 27 7.21 -5.74 17.25
CA PHE A 27 6.22 -5.77 16.17
C PHE A 27 6.60 -6.69 14.99
N ARG A 28 7.84 -7.21 14.95
CA ARG A 28 8.30 -8.16 13.92
C ARG A 28 7.38 -9.35 13.63
N PRO A 29 6.77 -10.06 14.62
CA PRO A 29 5.90 -11.19 14.31
C PRO A 29 4.59 -10.77 13.63
N TRP A 30 4.16 -9.52 13.81
CA TRP A 30 2.91 -8.98 13.25
C TRP A 30 3.08 -8.37 11.86
N LEU A 31 4.33 -8.07 11.46
CA LEU A 31 4.66 -7.31 10.25
C LEU A 31 4.10 -7.95 8.97
N GLY A 32 4.18 -9.28 8.85
CA GLY A 32 3.61 -9.99 7.70
C GLY A 32 2.08 -9.94 7.64
N ARG A 33 1.40 -10.01 8.79
CA ARG A 33 -0.06 -9.91 8.86
C ARG A 33 -0.52 -8.49 8.52
N ALA A 34 0.19 -7.50 9.05
CA ALA A 34 -0.07 -6.10 8.74
C ALA A 34 0.13 -5.81 7.25
N LEU A 35 1.24 -6.27 6.65
CA LEU A 35 1.46 -6.18 5.19
C LEU A 35 0.30 -6.78 4.40
N GLY A 36 -0.14 -7.99 4.74
CA GLY A 36 -1.24 -8.65 4.06
C GLY A 36 -2.56 -7.89 4.17
N LEU A 37 -2.89 -7.41 5.37
CA LEU A 37 -4.09 -6.62 5.61
C LEU A 37 -4.07 -5.31 4.82
N LEU A 38 -2.95 -4.59 4.85
CA LEU A 38 -2.81 -3.30 4.16
C LEU A 38 -2.86 -3.47 2.64
N SER A 39 -2.20 -4.49 2.09
CA SER A 39 -2.31 -4.82 0.66
C SER A 39 -3.75 -5.17 0.28
N ALA A 40 -4.48 -5.92 1.11
CA ALA A 40 -5.88 -6.24 0.84
C ALA A 40 -6.80 -5.01 0.87
N VAL A 41 -6.58 -4.10 1.82
CA VAL A 41 -7.27 -2.81 1.90
C VAL A 41 -7.05 -1.97 0.64
N LEU A 42 -5.80 -1.89 0.17
CA LEU A 42 -5.49 -1.18 -1.07
C LEU A 42 -6.08 -1.87 -2.32
N ALA A 43 -6.08 -3.20 -2.37
CA ALA A 43 -6.72 -3.94 -3.47
C ALA A 43 -8.22 -3.62 -3.57
N ALA A 44 -8.91 -3.55 -2.42
CA ALA A 44 -10.32 -3.16 -2.37
C ALA A 44 -10.51 -1.71 -2.83
N ALA A 45 -9.67 -0.78 -2.39
CA ALA A 45 -9.70 0.61 -2.84
C ALA A 45 -9.52 0.74 -4.36
N ILE A 46 -8.54 0.05 -4.92
CA ILE A 46 -8.25 0.02 -6.35
C ILE A 46 -9.45 -0.51 -7.13
N THR A 47 -10.06 -1.61 -6.66
CA THR A 47 -11.20 -2.23 -7.33
C THR A 47 -12.41 -1.31 -7.36
N LEU A 48 -12.73 -0.66 -6.23
CA LEU A 48 -13.82 0.33 -6.15
C LEU A 48 -13.56 1.52 -7.08
N ARG A 49 -12.30 1.98 -7.16
CA ARG A 49 -11.92 3.08 -8.03
C ARG A 49 -12.08 2.72 -9.50
N TRP A 50 -11.65 1.54 -9.94
CA TRP A 50 -11.82 1.08 -11.33
C TRP A 50 -13.29 0.94 -11.72
N GLN A 51 -14.12 0.42 -10.82
CA GLN A 51 -15.58 0.35 -11.05
C GLN A 51 -16.19 1.73 -11.24
N ARG A 52 -15.68 2.74 -10.53
CA ARG A 52 -16.17 4.12 -10.60
C ARG A 52 -15.67 4.87 -11.83
N LEU A 53 -14.40 4.70 -12.19
CA LEU A 53 -13.75 5.44 -13.29
C LEU A 53 -13.92 4.76 -14.65
N GLY A 54 -14.22 3.46 -14.69
CA GLY A 54 -14.40 2.72 -15.94
C GLY A 54 -13.10 2.36 -16.67
N HIS A 55 -11.94 2.69 -16.10
CA HIS A 55 -10.62 2.41 -16.66
C HIS A 55 -9.68 1.71 -15.66
N GLY A 56 -8.59 1.16 -16.20
CA GLY A 56 -7.55 0.49 -15.44
C GLY A 56 -6.58 1.46 -14.74
N PRO A 57 -5.58 0.92 -14.01
CA PRO A 57 -4.63 1.71 -13.23
C PRO A 57 -3.63 2.45 -14.14
N PHE A 58 -2.83 3.31 -13.50
CA PHE A 58 -1.65 3.99 -14.08
C PHE A 58 -1.90 5.17 -15.03
N ILE A 59 -3.08 5.81 -15.00
CA ILE A 59 -3.32 6.97 -15.86
C ILE A 59 -2.70 8.25 -15.28
N ASN A 60 -2.75 8.40 -13.96
CA ASN A 60 -2.13 9.54 -13.28
C ASN A 60 -1.21 9.11 -12.12
N LEU A 61 -0.47 10.08 -11.58
CA LEU A 61 0.49 9.84 -10.49
C LEU A 61 -0.16 9.19 -9.26
N TYR A 62 -1.38 9.58 -8.93
CA TYR A 62 -2.11 9.02 -7.79
C TYR A 62 -2.34 7.51 -7.97
N GLU A 63 -2.79 7.11 -9.16
CA GLU A 63 -3.02 5.70 -9.48
C GLU A 63 -1.72 4.91 -9.57
N ILE A 64 -0.65 5.52 -10.11
CA ILE A 64 0.68 4.92 -10.13
C ILE A 64 1.17 4.65 -8.71
N LEU A 65 1.05 5.61 -7.79
CA LEU A 65 1.46 5.45 -6.40
C LEU A 65 0.62 4.39 -5.68
N LEU A 66 -0.70 4.45 -5.85
CA LEU A 66 -1.62 3.49 -5.25
C LEU A 66 -1.32 2.06 -5.70
N SER A 67 -1.13 1.85 -7.00
CA SER A 67 -0.82 0.55 -7.58
C SER A 67 0.59 0.07 -7.21
N ASN A 68 1.58 0.95 -7.10
CA ASN A 68 2.91 0.60 -6.63
C ASN A 68 2.90 0.19 -5.16
N LEU A 69 2.21 0.92 -4.30
CA LEU A 69 2.12 0.60 -2.87
C LEU A 69 1.47 -0.77 -2.65
N PHE A 70 0.37 -1.04 -3.35
CA PHE A 70 -0.26 -2.36 -3.37
C PHE A 70 0.68 -3.46 -3.89
N SER A 71 1.26 -3.27 -5.08
CA SER A 71 2.04 -4.29 -5.76
C SER A 71 3.33 -4.62 -5.02
N LEU A 72 4.07 -3.61 -4.54
CA LEU A 72 5.29 -3.81 -3.78
C LEU A 72 5.01 -4.45 -2.42
N GLY A 73 3.95 -4.03 -1.73
CA GLY A 73 3.53 -4.64 -0.46
C GLY A 73 3.14 -6.12 -0.63
N GLY A 74 2.33 -6.43 -1.65
CA GLY A 74 1.92 -7.79 -1.98
C GLY A 74 3.07 -8.68 -2.45
N LEU A 75 3.92 -8.17 -3.35
CA LEU A 75 5.09 -8.90 -3.85
C LEU A 75 6.08 -9.18 -2.72
N TYR A 76 6.35 -8.18 -1.88
CA TYR A 76 7.23 -8.39 -0.73
C TYR A 76 6.65 -9.42 0.24
N LEU A 77 5.35 -9.36 0.54
CA LEU A 77 4.69 -10.37 1.37
C LEU A 77 4.86 -11.78 0.81
N LEU A 78 4.68 -11.95 -0.51
CA LEU A 78 4.83 -13.23 -1.19
C LEU A 78 6.26 -13.77 -1.05
N ILE A 79 7.25 -12.94 -1.40
CA ILE A 79 8.68 -13.30 -1.30
C ILE A 79 9.05 -13.60 0.15
N ARG A 80 8.61 -12.77 1.10
CA ARG A 80 8.84 -12.93 2.54
C ARG A 80 8.25 -14.22 3.12
N THR A 81 7.16 -14.70 2.53
CA THR A 81 6.51 -15.96 2.92
C THR A 81 7.28 -17.17 2.41
N TRP A 82 7.79 -17.11 1.17
CA TRP A 82 8.54 -18.21 0.55
C TRP A 82 10.03 -18.25 0.90
N ARG A 83 10.62 -17.09 1.20
CA ARG A 83 12.05 -16.91 1.48
C ARG A 83 12.22 -16.16 2.81
N PRO A 84 12.18 -16.87 3.96
CA PRO A 84 12.28 -16.22 5.27
C PRO A 84 13.58 -15.42 5.47
N GLN A 85 14.63 -15.69 4.69
CA GLN A 85 15.89 -14.94 4.69
C GLN A 85 15.68 -13.45 4.36
N VAL A 86 14.66 -13.10 3.54
CA VAL A 86 14.42 -11.70 3.15
C VAL A 86 13.82 -10.84 4.27
N ARG A 87 13.44 -11.44 5.40
CA ARG A 87 12.94 -10.71 6.59
C ARG A 87 13.98 -9.78 7.20
N ILE A 88 15.26 -9.98 6.89
CA ILE A 88 16.32 -9.03 7.27
C ILE A 88 16.08 -7.65 6.64
N ALA A 89 15.42 -7.60 5.48
CA ALA A 89 15.05 -6.37 4.79
C ALA A 89 13.73 -5.74 5.29
N ASP A 90 13.05 -6.36 6.28
CA ASP A 90 11.75 -5.87 6.82
C ASP A 90 11.79 -4.34 7.13
N PRO A 91 12.81 -3.79 7.81
CA PRO A 91 12.84 -2.36 8.13
C PRO A 91 13.00 -1.46 6.90
N VAL A 92 13.84 -1.87 5.95
CA VAL A 92 14.11 -1.09 4.73
C VAL A 92 12.87 -1.05 3.86
N VAL A 93 12.25 -2.22 3.64
CA VAL A 93 11.04 -2.32 2.81
C VAL A 93 9.88 -1.60 3.48
N ALA A 94 9.67 -1.77 4.79
CA ALA A 94 8.64 -1.04 5.52
C ALA A 94 8.86 0.48 5.43
N GLY A 95 10.10 0.96 5.53
CA GLY A 95 10.45 2.37 5.34
C GLY A 95 10.07 2.91 3.96
N VAL A 96 10.43 2.19 2.89
CA VAL A 96 10.08 2.58 1.51
C VAL A 96 8.55 2.60 1.32
N LEU A 97 7.86 1.56 1.79
CA LEU A 97 6.39 1.50 1.69
C LEU A 97 5.71 2.60 2.52
N GLY A 98 6.26 2.93 3.69
CA GLY A 98 5.78 4.05 4.52
C GLY A 98 5.95 5.40 3.84
N LEU A 99 7.09 5.63 3.17
CA LEU A 99 7.33 6.84 2.38
C LEU A 99 6.34 6.95 1.22
N LEU A 100 6.11 5.85 0.48
CA LEU A 100 5.12 5.81 -0.60
C LEU A 100 3.69 6.02 -0.08
N GLY A 101 3.36 5.45 1.09
CA GLY A 101 2.06 5.65 1.75
C GLY A 101 1.84 7.10 2.19
N LEU A 102 2.86 7.74 2.75
CA LEU A 102 2.82 9.16 3.09
C LEU A 102 2.69 10.02 1.83
N TRP A 103 3.42 9.71 0.76
CA TRP A 103 3.33 10.47 -0.48
C TRP A 103 1.94 10.33 -1.13
N LEU A 104 1.37 9.13 -1.12
CA LEU A 104 0.03 8.85 -1.65
C LEU A 104 -1.06 9.72 -1.01
N VAL A 105 -1.01 9.94 0.30
CA VAL A 105 -2.05 10.73 1.00
C VAL A 105 -1.95 12.24 0.72
N GLU A 106 -0.78 12.73 0.30
CA GLU A 106 -0.55 14.13 -0.08
C GLU A 106 -0.87 14.40 -1.55
N VAL A 107 -0.82 13.37 -2.42
CA VAL A 107 -1.12 13.54 -3.84
C VAL A 107 -2.63 13.68 -4.07
N PRO A 108 -3.09 14.71 -4.79
CA PRO A 108 -4.49 14.88 -5.13
C PRO A 108 -5.04 13.66 -5.88
N ALA A 109 -6.15 13.11 -5.37
CA ALA A 109 -6.87 11.98 -5.97
C ALA A 109 -7.72 12.42 -7.17
N LEU A 110 -7.12 13.13 -8.12
CA LEU A 110 -7.80 13.62 -9.31
C LEU A 110 -8.33 12.43 -10.12
N ASP A 111 -9.58 12.54 -10.55
CA ASP A 111 -10.14 11.59 -11.49
C ASP A 111 -9.54 11.89 -12.87
N SER A 112 -9.04 10.86 -13.54
CA SER A 112 -8.59 11.03 -14.91
C SER A 112 -9.80 11.20 -15.82
N HIS A 113 -9.73 12.15 -16.74
CA HIS A 113 -10.74 12.34 -17.78
C HIS A 113 -10.36 11.68 -19.11
N LEU A 114 -9.28 10.88 -19.11
CA LEU A 114 -8.85 10.16 -20.30
C LEU A 114 -9.67 8.87 -20.48
N PRO A 115 -10.06 8.54 -21.72
CA PRO A 115 -10.90 7.38 -22.06
C PRO A 115 -10.20 6.04 -21.83
#